data_AF-A0A8X6FVP9-F1
#
_entry.id   AF-A0A8X6FVP9-F1
#
_cell.length_a   1.000
_cell.length_b   1.000
_cell.length_c   1.000
_cell.angle_alpha   90.00
_cell.angle_beta   90.00
_cell.angle_gamma   90.00
#
_symmetry.space_group_name_H-M   'P 1'
#
loop_
_entity.id
_entity.type
_entity.pdbx_description
1 polymer ?
#
loop_
_entity_poly.entity_id
_entity_poly.type
_entity_poly.pdbx_seq_one_letter_code
_entity_poly.pdbx_strand_id
1 'polypeptide(L)'
;MSINFNKLGAGAQWVYATKMLEEMRNDVKTMMSWKAKTITNIRDTAELAVMKYTYDPDMKIDYYSAKDPRTADGKPMKFYPHKNYGNTAINTNYSVVHVPTNVYDQSPDVLNAIKWSGELNTVFRNNLAYDSSLIFQFFGSATGFLRLYPAIKWRAPVGPDMYDCRMRPWLERQYPSPNSAEDDTQKLTLPKELFLLLAGLIDRIFCKN
;
A
#
# COMPACT_ATOMS: atom_id res chain seq x y z
N MET A 1 -27.48 6.18 -44.84
CA MET A 1 -26.28 6.95 -45.24
C MET A 1 -25.06 6.11 -44.86
N SER A 2 -24.58 5.25 -45.76
CA SER A 2 -23.44 4.37 -45.51
C SER A 2 -22.15 5.16 -45.75
N ILE A 3 -21.45 5.51 -44.67
CA ILE A 3 -20.15 6.18 -44.78
C ILE A 3 -19.15 5.13 -45.29
N ASN A 4 -18.58 5.38 -46.48
CA ASN A 4 -17.50 4.56 -47.03
C ASN A 4 -16.24 4.77 -46.19
N PHE A 5 -15.81 3.73 -45.45
CA PHE A 5 -14.63 3.75 -44.57
C PHE A 5 -13.34 4.19 -45.29
N ASN A 6 -13.24 3.98 -46.61
CA ASN A 6 -12.11 4.43 -47.43
C ASN A 6 -11.96 5.97 -47.47
N LYS A 7 -13.03 6.75 -47.26
CA LYS A 7 -12.94 8.23 -47.17
C LYS A 7 -12.31 8.72 -45.87
N LEU A 8 -12.21 7.86 -44.85
CA LEU A 8 -11.60 8.16 -43.55
C LEU A 8 -10.15 7.68 -43.44
N GLY A 9 -9.58 7.09 -44.51
CA GLY A 9 -8.20 6.57 -44.51
C GLY A 9 -7.98 5.33 -43.63
N ALA A 10 -9.05 4.67 -43.18
CA ALA A 10 -8.96 3.48 -42.33
C ALA A 10 -8.92 2.19 -43.19
N GLY A 11 -7.90 1.37 -42.98
CA GLY A 11 -7.74 0.06 -43.63
C GLY A 11 -8.09 -1.10 -42.69
N ALA A 12 -8.72 -2.15 -43.22
CA ALA A 12 -8.99 -3.37 -42.48
C ALA A 12 -7.71 -4.21 -42.33
N GLN A 13 -7.42 -4.67 -41.11
CA GLN A 13 -6.27 -5.52 -40.82
C GLN A 13 -6.74 -6.82 -40.18
N TRP A 14 -6.26 -7.96 -40.70
CA TRP A 14 -6.43 -9.24 -40.05
C TRP A 14 -5.51 -9.36 -38.85
N VAL A 15 -6.07 -9.71 -37.70
CA VAL A 15 -5.30 -9.94 -36.47
C VAL A 15 -5.66 -11.31 -35.92
N TYR A 16 -4.63 -12.14 -35.69
CA TYR A 16 -4.80 -13.46 -35.12
C TYR A 16 -5.12 -13.36 -33.63
N ALA A 17 -6.18 -14.05 -33.18
CA ALA A 17 -6.58 -14.06 -31.77
C ALA A 17 -5.46 -14.57 -30.85
N THR A 18 -4.70 -15.57 -31.28
CA THR A 18 -3.55 -16.11 -30.53
C THR A 18 -2.45 -15.08 -30.30
N LYS A 19 -2.19 -14.23 -31.31
CA LYS A 19 -1.20 -13.15 -31.21
C LYS A 19 -1.64 -12.09 -30.20
N MET A 20 -2.90 -11.66 -30.24
CA MET A 20 -3.44 -10.72 -29.25
C MET A 20 -3.34 -11.29 -27.82
N LEU A 21 -3.71 -12.56 -27.65
CA LEU A 21 -3.63 -13.21 -26.33
C LEU A 21 -2.20 -13.30 -25.81
N GLU A 22 -1.23 -13.54 -26.68
CA GLU A 22 0.19 -13.58 -26.31
C GLU A 22 0.69 -12.18 -25.89
N GLU A 23 0.33 -11.14 -26.66
CA GLU A 23 0.66 -9.75 -26.33
C GLU A 23 0.05 -9.36 -24.97
N MET A 24 -1.25 -9.62 -24.78
CA MET A 24 -1.92 -9.37 -23.50
C MET A 24 -1.27 -10.13 -22.33
N ARG A 25 -0.89 -11.39 -22.54
CA ARG A 25 -0.20 -12.19 -21.52
C ARG A 25 1.13 -11.57 -21.14
N ASN A 26 1.92 -11.13 -22.13
CA ASN A 26 3.22 -10.52 -21.90
C ASN A 26 3.11 -9.17 -21.20
N ASP A 27 2.10 -8.38 -21.53
CA ASP A 27 1.81 -7.11 -20.86
C ASP A 27 1.46 -7.35 -19.38
N VAL A 28 0.55 -8.29 -19.10
CA VAL A 28 0.16 -8.65 -17.72
C VAL A 28 1.36 -9.17 -16.94
N LYS A 29 2.17 -10.05 -17.55
CA LYS A 29 3.38 -10.59 -16.92
C LYS A 29 4.37 -9.49 -16.56
N THR A 30 4.59 -8.55 -17.47
CA THR A 30 5.50 -7.42 -17.27
C THR A 30 4.99 -6.52 -16.15
N MET A 31 3.72 -6.13 -16.20
CA MET A 31 3.06 -5.32 -15.17
C MET A 31 3.13 -5.98 -13.79
N MET A 32 2.86 -7.28 -13.70
CA MET A 32 2.96 -8.03 -12.45
C MET A 32 4.40 -8.08 -11.93
N SER A 33 5.39 -8.26 -12.82
CA SER A 33 6.80 -8.30 -12.43
C SER A 33 7.29 -6.98 -11.81
N TRP A 34 6.84 -5.84 -12.35
CA TRP A 34 7.15 -4.53 -11.80
C TRP A 34 6.50 -4.33 -10.42
N LYS A 35 5.24 -4.73 -10.27
CA LYS A 35 4.53 -4.65 -8.98
C LYS A 35 5.15 -5.58 -7.93
N ALA A 36 5.59 -6.78 -8.33
CA ALA A 36 6.32 -7.69 -7.46
C ALA A 36 7.64 -7.05 -6.99
N LYS A 37 8.40 -6.43 -7.89
CA LYS A 37 9.64 -5.71 -7.55
C LYS A 37 9.40 -4.56 -6.56
N THR A 38 8.34 -3.79 -6.74
CA THR A 38 7.90 -2.75 -5.80
C THR A 38 7.71 -3.31 -4.39
N ILE A 39 7.06 -4.47 -4.26
CA ILE A 39 6.82 -5.14 -2.97
C ILE A 39 8.15 -5.58 -2.35
N THR A 40 9.03 -6.21 -3.12
CA THR A 40 10.37 -6.61 -2.65
C THR A 40 11.18 -5.43 -2.15
N ASN A 41 11.17 -4.30 -2.86
CA ASN A 41 11.89 -3.09 -2.42
C ASN A 41 11.39 -2.56 -1.07
N ILE A 42 10.07 -2.51 -0.87
CA ILE A 42 9.51 -2.07 0.42
C ILE A 42 9.91 -3.08 1.50
N ARG A 43 9.95 -4.37 1.17
CA ARG A 43 10.30 -5.44 2.11
C ARG A 43 11.72 -5.32 2.59
N ASP A 44 12.67 -5.33 1.66
CA ASP A 44 14.09 -5.30 1.98
C ASP A 44 14.44 -4.01 2.75
N THR A 45 13.79 -2.90 2.40
CA THR A 45 13.97 -1.64 3.13
C THR A 45 13.40 -1.69 4.53
N ALA A 46 12.23 -2.31 4.72
CA ALA A 46 11.65 -2.49 6.04
C ALA A 46 12.57 -3.37 6.92
N GLU A 47 13.06 -4.49 6.37
CA GLU A 47 13.97 -5.43 7.03
C GLU A 47 15.25 -4.70 7.48
N LEU A 48 15.84 -3.92 6.58
CA LEU A 48 17.02 -3.13 6.84
C LEU A 48 16.76 -2.02 7.87
N ALA A 49 15.61 -1.36 7.81
CA ALA A 49 15.24 -0.29 8.74
C ALA A 49 15.07 -0.82 10.16
N VAL A 50 14.40 -1.96 10.33
CA VAL A 50 14.25 -2.63 11.63
C VAL A 50 15.62 -3.05 12.17
N MET A 51 16.45 -3.71 11.36
CA MET A 51 17.78 -4.18 11.79
C MET A 51 18.72 -3.06 12.25
N LYS A 52 18.61 -1.88 11.63
CA LYS A 52 19.41 -0.70 11.98
C LYS A 52 18.89 0.04 13.20
N TYR A 53 17.63 -0.16 13.57
CA TYR A 53 16.95 0.63 14.57
C TYR A 53 17.22 0.09 15.98
N THR A 54 17.53 0.99 16.92
CA THR A 54 17.67 0.67 18.34
C THR A 54 16.41 1.08 19.08
N TYR A 55 15.81 0.14 19.81
CA TYR A 55 14.59 0.38 20.58
C TYR A 55 14.84 1.40 21.71
N ASP A 56 13.94 2.37 21.84
CA ASP A 56 13.96 3.39 22.89
C ASP A 56 12.63 3.36 23.69
N PRO A 57 12.65 2.97 24.98
CA PRO A 57 11.44 2.85 25.79
C PRO A 57 10.75 4.19 26.09
N ASP A 58 11.47 5.32 26.05
CA ASP A 58 10.93 6.65 26.38
C ASP A 58 10.68 7.52 25.13
N MET A 59 10.67 6.89 23.95
CA MET A 59 10.48 7.55 22.66
C MET A 59 9.15 8.29 22.59
N LYS A 60 9.22 9.59 22.26
CA LYS A 60 8.05 10.43 21.95
C LYS A 60 8.22 11.06 20.59
N ILE A 61 7.31 10.73 19.68
CA ILE A 61 7.33 11.28 18.32
C ILE A 61 5.94 11.75 17.92
N ASP A 62 5.93 12.85 17.18
CA ASP A 62 4.77 13.26 16.42
C ASP A 62 4.81 12.58 15.04
N TYR A 63 3.67 12.07 14.61
CA TYR A 63 3.50 11.45 13.30
C TYR A 63 2.20 11.89 12.65
N TYR A 64 2.12 11.76 11.33
CA TYR A 64 0.93 12.10 10.57
C TYR A 64 -0.17 11.05 10.76
N SER A 65 -1.10 11.29 11.68
CA SER A 65 -2.26 10.42 11.87
C SER A 65 -3.23 10.49 10.69
N ALA A 66 -3.77 9.35 10.26
CA ALA A 66 -4.76 9.30 9.18
C ALA A 66 -6.13 9.82 9.63
N LYS A 67 -6.47 9.70 10.92
CA LYS A 67 -7.76 10.15 11.50
C LYS A 67 -7.85 11.67 11.55
N ASP A 68 -6.76 12.32 11.97
CA ASP A 68 -6.62 13.79 11.94
C ASP A 68 -5.24 14.19 11.38
N PRO A 69 -5.09 14.26 10.06
CA PRO A 69 -3.81 14.56 9.42
C PRO A 69 -3.46 16.04 9.55
N ARG A 70 -2.48 16.32 10.41
CA ARG A 70 -1.91 17.66 10.62
C ARG A 70 -0.44 17.70 10.25
N THR A 71 0.03 18.81 9.70
CA THR A 71 1.45 19.06 9.45
C THR A 71 2.19 19.30 10.78
N ALA A 72 3.53 19.24 10.78
CA ALA A 72 4.36 19.54 11.95
C ALA A 72 4.03 20.89 12.61
N ASP A 73 3.59 21.89 11.84
CA ASP A 73 3.15 23.20 12.34
C ASP A 73 1.75 23.19 13.00
N GLY A 74 1.14 22.01 13.19
CA GLY A 74 -0.23 21.85 13.71
C GLY A 74 -1.34 22.23 12.74
N LYS A 75 -1.02 22.65 11.51
CA LYS A 75 -2.00 23.03 10.48
C LYS A 75 -2.62 21.79 9.83
N PRO A 76 -3.90 21.83 9.42
CA PRO A 76 -4.52 20.74 8.67
C PRO A 76 -3.74 20.47 7.36
N MET A 77 -3.46 19.20 7.09
CA MET A 77 -2.79 18.81 5.86
C MET A 77 -3.69 19.12 4.66
N LYS A 78 -3.11 19.70 3.60
CA LYS A 78 -3.82 19.96 2.34
C LYS A 78 -3.89 18.67 1.51
N PHE A 79 -5.08 18.38 0.99
CA PHE A 79 -5.35 17.26 0.09
C PHE A 79 -5.92 17.78 -1.22
N TYR A 80 -5.51 17.20 -2.34
CA TYR A 80 -5.98 17.59 -3.67
C TYR A 80 -6.57 16.38 -4.39
N PRO A 81 -7.68 16.55 -5.12
CA PRO A 81 -8.29 15.46 -5.87
C PRO A 81 -7.34 14.98 -6.98
N HIS A 82 -7.14 13.67 -7.08
CA HIS A 82 -6.24 13.10 -8.09
C HIS A 82 -6.95 12.07 -8.97
N LYS A 83 -6.79 12.20 -10.30
CA LYS A 83 -7.52 11.39 -11.31
C LYS A 83 -7.20 9.89 -11.19
N ASN A 84 -5.93 9.54 -10.95
CA ASN A 84 -5.50 8.14 -10.79
C ASN A 84 -6.10 7.44 -9.55
N TYR A 85 -6.71 8.21 -8.64
CA TYR A 85 -7.32 7.73 -7.40
C TYR A 85 -8.84 7.93 -7.39
N GLY A 86 -9.47 7.98 -8.56
CA GLY A 86 -10.92 8.19 -8.69
C GLY A 86 -11.37 9.56 -8.16
N ASN A 87 -10.56 10.60 -8.34
CA ASN A 87 -10.77 11.96 -7.81
C ASN A 87 -10.81 12.05 -6.28
N THR A 88 -10.26 11.06 -5.58
CA THR A 88 -10.09 11.12 -4.12
C THR A 88 -9.04 12.18 -3.75
N ALA A 89 -9.33 12.96 -2.71
CA ALA A 89 -8.41 13.96 -2.19
C ALA A 89 -7.24 13.28 -1.48
N ILE A 90 -6.03 13.42 -2.03
CA ILE A 90 -4.81 12.80 -1.52
C ILE A 90 -3.67 13.81 -1.44
N ASN A 91 -2.60 13.44 -0.74
CA ASN A 91 -1.36 14.18 -0.70
C ASN A 91 -0.19 13.23 -1.00
N THR A 92 0.50 13.47 -2.10
CA THR A 92 1.61 12.61 -2.59
C THR A 92 2.93 12.85 -1.88
N ASN A 93 3.07 13.93 -1.11
CA ASN A 93 4.35 14.25 -0.45
C ASN A 93 4.56 13.49 0.86
N TYR A 94 3.47 13.10 1.51
CA TYR A 94 3.49 12.50 2.84
C TYR A 94 2.84 11.12 2.84
N SER A 95 3.20 10.32 3.84
CA SER A 95 2.44 9.14 4.26
C SER A 95 1.69 9.45 5.55
N VAL A 96 0.63 8.71 5.81
CA VAL A 96 -0.13 8.79 7.06
C VAL A 96 -0.14 7.45 7.75
N VAL A 97 -0.35 7.46 9.07
CA VAL A 97 -0.45 6.26 9.89
C VAL A 97 -1.85 6.18 10.46
N HIS A 98 -2.50 5.06 10.22
CA HIS A 98 -3.75 4.67 10.82
C HIS A 98 -3.45 3.76 12.01
N VAL A 99 -3.97 4.14 13.18
CA VAL A 99 -3.91 3.32 14.40
C VAL A 99 -5.34 2.91 14.75
N PRO A 100 -5.62 1.61 14.89
CA PRO A 100 -6.95 1.11 15.23
C PRO A 100 -7.32 1.50 16.66
N THR A 101 -8.61 1.53 16.98
CA THR A 101 -9.08 1.97 18.30
C THR A 101 -8.69 1.02 19.44
N ASN A 102 -8.38 -0.25 19.13
CA ASN A 102 -7.94 -1.25 20.08
C ASN A 102 -6.43 -1.18 20.42
N VAL A 103 -5.65 -0.33 19.75
CA VAL A 103 -4.21 -0.16 19.97
C VAL A 103 -3.95 1.22 20.55
N TYR A 104 -3.12 1.25 21.60
CA TYR A 104 -2.69 2.51 22.21
C TYR A 104 -1.57 3.13 21.37
N ASP A 105 -1.82 4.32 20.85
CA ASP A 105 -0.94 5.05 19.93
C ASP A 105 0.34 5.57 20.60
N GLN A 106 0.28 5.88 21.90
CA GLN A 106 1.44 6.31 22.71
C GLN A 106 2.20 5.13 23.34
N SER A 107 1.90 3.89 22.95
CA SER A 107 2.70 2.74 23.38
C SER A 107 4.12 2.85 22.81
N PRO A 108 5.18 2.63 23.61
CA PRO A 108 6.55 2.76 23.11
C PRO A 108 6.82 1.79 21.95
N ASP A 109 6.26 0.58 21.96
CA ASP A 109 6.38 -0.38 20.84
C ASP A 109 5.83 0.19 19.52
N VAL A 110 4.67 0.86 19.60
CA VAL A 110 4.01 1.46 18.44
C VAL A 110 4.79 2.67 17.94
N LEU A 111 5.24 3.54 18.85
CA LEU A 111 6.01 4.73 18.49
C LEU A 111 7.37 4.40 17.88
N ASN A 112 8.10 3.43 18.44
CA ASN A 112 9.33 2.92 17.87
C ASN A 112 9.10 2.34 16.46
N ALA A 113 8.01 1.59 16.29
CA ALA A 113 7.69 1.00 15.00
C ALA A 113 7.25 2.03 13.95
N ILE A 114 6.54 3.08 14.36
CA ILE A 114 6.24 4.23 13.52
C ILE A 114 7.52 4.98 13.16
N LYS A 115 8.48 5.09 14.08
CA LYS A 115 9.74 5.81 13.86
C LYS A 115 10.58 5.15 12.76
N TRP A 116 10.91 3.87 12.89
CA TRP A 116 11.75 3.18 11.89
C TRP A 116 11.02 3.04 10.56
N SER A 117 9.69 2.86 10.57
CA SER A 117 8.91 2.78 9.32
C SER A 117 8.85 4.11 8.55
N GLY A 118 9.38 5.20 9.11
CA GLY A 118 9.60 6.46 8.41
C GLY A 118 10.55 6.33 7.20
N GLU A 119 11.48 5.37 7.22
CA GLU A 119 12.40 5.10 6.11
C GLU A 119 11.66 4.67 4.82
N LEU A 120 10.52 3.99 4.98
CA LEU A 120 9.68 3.53 3.87
C LEU A 120 9.08 4.68 3.04
N ASN A 121 9.01 5.89 3.59
CA ASN A 121 8.48 7.06 2.88
C ASN A 121 9.27 7.40 1.62
N THR A 122 10.58 7.15 1.63
CA THR A 122 11.44 7.37 0.45
C THR A 122 11.13 6.33 -0.63
N VAL A 123 11.00 5.08 -0.24
CA VAL A 123 10.69 3.96 -1.14
C VAL A 123 9.31 4.11 -1.75
N PHE A 124 8.29 4.51 -0.98
CA PHE A 124 6.95 4.73 -1.52
C PHE A 124 6.93 5.80 -2.61
N ARG A 125 7.66 6.90 -2.41
CA ARG A 125 7.80 7.97 -3.41
C ARG A 125 8.55 7.48 -4.64
N ASN A 126 9.65 6.77 -4.46
CA ASN A 126 10.45 6.22 -5.57
C ASN A 126 9.66 5.20 -6.39
N ASN A 127 8.88 4.35 -5.73
CA ASN A 127 8.01 3.38 -6.37
C ASN A 127 6.93 4.06 -7.22
N LEU A 128 6.29 5.11 -6.71
CA LEU A 128 5.30 5.87 -7.46
C LEU A 128 5.93 6.62 -8.66
N ALA A 129 7.16 7.11 -8.50
CA ALA A 129 7.90 7.73 -9.59
C ALA A 129 8.29 6.71 -10.68
N TYR A 130 8.57 5.47 -10.29
CA TYR A 130 8.90 4.38 -11.22
C TYR A 130 7.66 3.82 -11.94
N ASP A 131 6.57 3.57 -11.21
CA ASP A 131 5.28 3.09 -11.74
C ASP A 131 4.15 4.03 -11.31
N SER A 132 3.75 4.92 -12.22
CA SER A 132 2.63 5.85 -12.03
C SER A 132 1.24 5.18 -12.03
N SER A 133 1.17 3.89 -12.39
CA SER A 133 -0.07 3.08 -12.30
C SER A 133 -0.33 2.54 -10.90
N LEU A 134 0.60 2.72 -9.95
CA LEU A 134 0.39 2.35 -8.55
C LEU A 134 -0.70 3.24 -7.93
N ILE A 135 -1.64 2.59 -7.25
CA ILE A 135 -2.70 3.28 -6.51
C ILE A 135 -2.20 3.51 -5.08
N PHE A 136 -2.60 2.66 -4.14
CA PHE A 136 -2.20 2.76 -2.74
C PHE A 136 -1.08 1.77 -2.40
N GLN A 137 -0.11 2.28 -1.65
CA GLN A 137 0.95 1.51 -1.02
C GLN A 137 0.72 1.49 0.49
N PHE A 138 0.70 0.27 1.01
CA PHE A 138 0.53 -0.11 2.40
C PHE A 138 1.74 0.05 3.31
N PHE A 139 1.63 -0.25 4.61
CA PHE A 139 2.53 -1.12 5.38
C PHE A 139 1.80 -1.48 6.67
N GLY A 140 1.51 -2.76 6.88
CA GLY A 140 0.83 -3.24 8.07
C GLY A 140 1.86 -3.76 9.06
N SER A 141 1.93 -3.13 10.24
CA SER A 141 2.81 -3.60 11.31
C SER A 141 2.17 -4.74 12.10
N ALA A 142 2.99 -5.65 12.62
CA ALA A 142 2.56 -6.64 13.61
C ALA A 142 2.02 -5.98 14.90
N THR A 143 2.47 -4.77 15.23
CA THR A 143 1.95 -3.97 16.34
C THR A 143 0.54 -3.43 16.11
N GLY A 144 0.02 -3.50 14.87
CA GLY A 144 -1.37 -3.20 14.53
C GLY A 144 -1.63 -1.84 13.89
N PHE A 145 -0.62 -0.99 13.71
CA PHE A 145 -0.78 0.22 12.90
C PHE A 145 -0.61 -0.07 11.40
N LEU A 146 -1.22 0.78 10.59
CA LEU A 146 -1.16 0.74 9.13
C LEU A 146 -0.60 2.07 8.60
N ARG A 147 0.55 2.04 7.92
CA ARG A 147 1.05 3.19 7.17
C ARG A 147 0.46 3.18 5.75
N LEU A 148 0.05 4.34 5.26
CA LEU A 148 -0.61 4.52 3.97
C LEU A 148 0.11 5.57 3.16
N TYR A 149 0.33 5.29 1.88
CA TYR A 149 0.85 6.22 0.90
C TYR A 149 0.05 6.09 -0.42
N PRO A 150 -0.32 7.21 -1.08
CA PRO A 150 -0.18 8.59 -0.64
C PRO A 150 -1.05 8.90 0.59
N ALA A 151 -0.75 10.01 1.27
CA ALA A 151 -1.51 10.45 2.43
C ALA A 151 -2.98 10.69 2.05
N ILE A 152 -3.88 10.12 2.86
CA ILE A 152 -5.33 10.23 2.71
C ILE A 152 -5.95 10.41 4.08
N LYS A 153 -7.00 11.23 4.16
CA LYS A 153 -7.80 11.32 5.39
C LYS A 153 -8.62 10.05 5.56
N TRP A 154 -8.45 9.38 6.69
CA TRP A 154 -9.22 8.20 7.05
C TRP A 154 -10.68 8.58 7.22
N ARG A 155 -11.58 7.84 6.55
CA ARG A 155 -13.02 7.99 6.77
C ARG A 155 -13.35 7.34 8.10
N ALA A 156 -13.60 8.14 9.13
CA ALA A 156 -14.28 7.65 10.31
C ALA A 156 -15.73 7.37 9.92
N PRO A 157 -16.22 6.11 9.99
CA PRO A 157 -17.65 5.85 9.85
C PRO A 157 -18.41 6.55 10.98
N VAL A 158 -19.75 6.59 10.90
CA VAL A 158 -20.59 7.03 12.02
C VAL A 158 -20.48 5.97 13.13
N GLY A 159 -19.44 6.06 13.96
CA GLY A 159 -19.12 5.08 14.99
C GLY A 159 -17.62 4.90 15.25
N PRO A 160 -17.26 4.04 16.22
CA PRO A 160 -15.87 3.73 16.50
C PRO A 160 -15.21 3.03 15.32
N ASP A 161 -13.96 3.38 15.04
CA ASP A 161 -13.19 2.78 13.97
C ASP A 161 -12.77 1.36 14.34
N MET A 162 -13.39 0.37 13.67
CA MET A 162 -13.16 -1.06 13.87
C MET A 162 -12.10 -1.63 12.91
N TYR A 163 -11.45 -0.80 12.11
CA TYR A 163 -10.48 -1.29 11.16
C TYR A 163 -9.20 -1.73 11.88
N ASP A 164 -8.85 -3.02 11.81
CA ASP A 164 -7.53 -3.53 12.20
C ASP A 164 -6.85 -4.12 10.95
N CYS A 165 -5.55 -3.86 10.75
CA CYS A 165 -4.81 -4.41 9.62
C CYS A 165 -4.46 -5.89 9.80
N ARG A 166 -4.39 -6.39 11.04
CA ARG A 166 -3.96 -7.75 11.36
C ARG A 166 -5.00 -8.81 11.01
N MET A 167 -6.27 -8.44 11.09
CA MET A 167 -7.41 -9.32 10.80
C MET A 167 -7.78 -9.34 9.31
N ARG A 168 -6.93 -8.81 8.42
CA ARG A 168 -7.27 -8.69 7.01
C ARG A 168 -6.86 -9.92 6.23
N PRO A 169 -7.69 -10.43 5.29
CA PRO A 169 -7.35 -11.62 4.51
C PRO A 169 -6.02 -11.53 3.76
N TRP A 170 -5.63 -10.32 3.34
CA TRP A 170 -4.37 -10.09 2.66
C TRP A 170 -3.13 -10.23 3.58
N LEU A 171 -3.31 -10.09 4.89
CA LEU A 171 -2.28 -10.37 5.88
C LEU A 171 -2.43 -11.81 6.42
N GLU A 172 -3.65 -12.24 6.72
CA GLU A 172 -3.97 -13.59 7.21
C GLU A 172 -3.49 -14.68 6.24
N ARG A 173 -3.64 -14.49 4.92
CA ARG A 173 -3.15 -15.45 3.92
C ARG A 173 -1.63 -15.63 3.92
N GLN A 174 -0.86 -14.72 4.53
CA GLN A 174 0.58 -14.89 4.72
C GLN A 174 0.93 -15.72 5.96
N TYR A 175 -0.02 -15.91 6.88
CA TYR A 175 0.11 -16.80 8.03
C TYR A 175 -0.64 -18.10 7.73
N PRO A 176 0.05 -19.19 7.37
CA PRO A 176 -0.63 -20.48 7.29
C PRO A 176 -1.24 -20.80 8.66
N SER A 177 -2.52 -21.20 8.64
CA SER A 177 -3.19 -21.78 9.80
C SER A 177 -2.37 -22.99 10.28
N PRO A 178 -2.20 -23.20 11.60
CA PRO A 178 -1.44 -24.34 12.12
C PRO A 178 -2.00 -25.70 11.67
N ASN A 179 -3.22 -25.74 11.10
CA ASN A 179 -3.86 -26.96 10.61
C ASN A 179 -3.57 -27.28 9.13
N SER A 180 -2.85 -26.43 8.39
CA SER A 180 -2.38 -26.76 7.04
C SER A 180 -1.02 -27.42 7.13
N ALA A 181 -1.03 -28.74 7.36
CA ALA A 181 0.15 -29.60 7.32
C ALA A 181 0.61 -29.80 5.86
N GLU A 182 1.28 -28.80 5.28
CA GLU A 182 2.07 -28.97 4.06
C GLU A 182 3.26 -28.01 4.09
N ASP A 183 4.44 -28.61 4.26
CA ASP A 183 5.79 -28.05 4.15
C ASP A 183 6.33 -27.12 5.26
N ASP A 184 6.81 -27.73 6.34
CA ASP A 184 7.52 -27.08 7.46
C ASP A 184 8.91 -26.52 7.12
N THR A 185 9.40 -26.69 5.87
CA THR A 185 10.76 -26.29 5.48
C THR A 185 10.87 -24.85 4.96
N GLN A 186 9.75 -24.13 4.87
CA GLN A 186 9.71 -22.71 4.51
C GLN A 186 9.19 -21.82 5.64
N LYS A 187 9.48 -22.18 6.90
CA LYS A 187 9.52 -21.24 8.04
C LYS A 187 10.68 -20.28 7.81
N LEU A 188 10.52 -19.38 6.84
CA LEU A 188 11.44 -18.31 6.56
C LEU A 188 11.55 -17.50 7.86
N THR A 189 12.76 -17.46 8.39
CA THR A 189 13.23 -16.65 9.52
C THR A 189 13.04 -15.17 9.21
N LEU A 190 11.80 -14.72 9.15
CA LEU A 190 11.45 -13.31 9.14
C LEU A 190 11.37 -12.88 10.60
N PRO A 191 12.09 -11.81 11.01
CA PRO A 191 11.87 -11.21 12.32
C PRO A 191 10.38 -10.90 12.45
N LYS A 192 9.81 -11.17 13.63
CA LYS A 192 8.36 -11.14 13.95
C LYS A 192 7.64 -9.82 13.61
N GLU A 193 8.36 -8.82 13.12
CA GLU A 193 7.89 -7.47 12.85
C GLU A 193 7.70 -7.14 11.36
N LEU A 194 8.02 -8.05 10.44
CA LEU A 194 8.04 -7.72 9.01
C LEU A 194 7.07 -8.52 8.16
N PHE A 195 5.95 -7.91 7.77
CA PHE A 195 5.01 -8.51 6.83
C PHE A 195 4.54 -7.48 5.80
N LEU A 196 4.79 -7.76 4.52
CA LEU A 196 4.50 -6.84 3.43
C LEU A 196 3.39 -7.33 2.49
N LEU A 197 2.31 -6.56 2.52
CA LEU A 197 1.67 -5.87 1.40
C LEU A 197 1.59 -6.53 0.02
N LEU A 198 0.36 -6.89 -0.33
CA LEU A 198 -0.10 -7.02 -1.70
C LEU A 198 -0.39 -5.63 -2.29
N ALA A 199 0.40 -5.22 -3.28
CA ALA A 199 0.01 -4.18 -4.24
C ALA A 199 -0.89 -4.82 -5.32
N GLY A 200 -2.20 -4.73 -5.14
CA GLY A 200 -3.18 -5.16 -6.14
C GLY A 200 -4.59 -5.26 -5.59
N LEU A 201 -5.47 -4.35 -6.06
CA LEU A 201 -6.91 -4.28 -5.75
C LEU A 201 -7.27 -4.11 -4.26
N ILE A 202 -7.01 -2.92 -3.71
CA ILE A 202 -7.98 -2.32 -2.77
C ILE A 202 -8.84 -1.35 -3.56
N ASP A 203 -9.59 -1.90 -4.50
CA ASP A 203 -10.54 -1.14 -5.30
C ASP A 203 -11.91 -1.29 -4.64
N ARG A 204 -12.42 -0.19 -4.09
CA ARG A 204 -13.80 0.11 -3.63
C ARG A 204 -14.09 0.26 -2.12
N ILE A 205 -13.36 -0.36 -1.19
CA ILE A 205 -13.76 -0.27 0.24
C ILE A 205 -13.44 1.09 0.86
N PHE A 206 -12.32 1.72 0.53
CA PHE A 206 -11.93 2.99 1.14
C PHE A 206 -12.52 4.25 0.46
N CYS A 207 -13.06 4.11 -0.76
CA CYS A 207 -13.43 5.26 -1.59
C CYS A 207 -14.90 5.34 -2.02
N LYS A 208 -15.73 4.29 -1.88
CA LYS A 208 -17.15 4.41 -2.23
C LYS A 208 -17.95 5.09 -1.11
N ASN A 209 -18.68 6.12 -1.51
CA ASN A 209 -19.82 6.68 -0.78
C ASN A 209 -20.94 5.64 -0.68
#